data_AF-A0A2E1FIL8-F1
#
_entry.id   AF-A0A2E1FIL8-F1
#
_cell.length_a   1.000
_cell.length_b   1.000
_cell.length_c   1.000
_cell.angle_alpha   90.00
_cell.angle_beta   90.00
_cell.angle_gamma   90.00
#
_symmetry.space_group_name_H-M   'P 1'
#
loop_
_entity.id
_entity.type
_entity.pdbx_description
1 polymer ?
#
loop_
_entity_poly.entity_id
_entity_poly.type
_entity_poly.pdbx_seq_one_letter_code
_entity_poly.pdbx_strand_id
1 'polypeptide(L)'
;MTGYQIDDVPSMEIDDEFKQILKDSSADSAQVDLMSEAIIAVDESDNELGAISKVEAHHSSGDLHRAFSVLLFDSNNRLLLQKRASHKVTFPNVWANSCCSHPLFSESEREIKDALGVKRAAIRKLKQELGIEEGQVPLSDFHFITKMVYSSRMNEEWIEREIDHILIIKADVDVNFNENEVSEVKWVDQQELEEMLVADVEGDGEIAPWFRCIASRLMTQEWWDSVGDSDKLSKISDDLIHDMGDVSHMLSYAEGAGLNVSIKEVKPLVERRISDSLRASKHSTLSDAMMHLVDGGGKRLRATLPWLVSKAVGDSHSGLLDIGAAIEIVHNFTLVHDDIMDDDDTRRGLNAVHIEYGLPTAINAGDAMLAIAFERLVLAKGLDNKDVAAMVNRLAWMVRRVSEGQQLDIEFEDRIAVSEEDYFEMIEGKTAVMFLTCAEIGSRMSGADDETIQCMADWGLAVGLCFQLMDDLIDVLSDSDTLGKPAGSDLAQGKRTLMVIHALSQDDSQGLADLKAVLGKGDSATQEEIDLGLKALADLGSIDYARERAEMYHSKAHSCLDRLPVNPAIKALRELTDYQLKRIS
;
A
#
# COMPACT_ATOMS: atom_id res chain seq x y z
N MET A 1 28.67 -10.70 -38.78
CA MET A 1 29.83 -10.99 -37.91
C MET A 1 30.33 -9.65 -37.42
N THR A 2 30.25 -9.27 -36.15
CA THR A 2 30.14 -9.98 -34.86
C THR A 2 29.13 -9.19 -34.02
N GLY A 3 28.09 -9.83 -33.48
CA GLY A 3 28.10 -10.16 -32.05
C GLY A 3 28.07 -8.87 -31.23
N TYR A 4 26.87 -8.41 -30.84
CA TYR A 4 26.72 -7.61 -29.63
C TYR A 4 27.38 -8.45 -28.54
N GLN A 5 28.60 -8.11 -28.15
CA GLN A 5 29.20 -8.79 -27.02
C GLN A 5 28.44 -8.27 -25.81
N ILE A 6 27.86 -9.20 -25.06
CA ILE A 6 27.24 -9.00 -23.75
C ILE A 6 28.19 -8.25 -22.77
N ASP A 7 29.46 -8.12 -23.12
CA ASP A 7 30.55 -7.51 -22.35
C ASP A 7 30.40 -6.00 -22.03
N ASP A 8 29.49 -5.25 -22.67
CA ASP A 8 29.29 -3.79 -22.42
C ASP A 8 27.93 -3.42 -21.78
N VAL A 9 27.01 -4.37 -21.54
CA VAL A 9 25.76 -4.11 -20.82
C VAL A 9 26.05 -4.23 -19.33
N PRO A 10 25.91 -3.16 -18.52
CA PRO A 10 26.13 -3.25 -17.09
C PRO A 10 25.12 -4.26 -16.53
N SER A 11 25.64 -5.32 -15.91
CA SER A 11 24.85 -6.38 -15.30
C SER A 11 25.23 -6.54 -13.83
N MET A 12 24.28 -6.99 -13.04
CA MET A 12 24.48 -7.30 -11.63
C MET A 12 24.40 -8.82 -11.43
N GLU A 13 25.21 -9.32 -10.50
CA GLU A 13 25.18 -10.73 -10.15
C GLU A 13 23.84 -11.06 -9.50
N ILE A 14 23.02 -11.86 -10.20
CA ILE A 14 21.77 -12.38 -9.66
C ILE A 14 22.10 -13.57 -8.74
N ASP A 15 21.50 -13.58 -7.55
CA ASP A 15 21.63 -14.69 -6.61
C ASP A 15 21.07 -16.02 -7.15
N ASP A 16 21.40 -17.13 -6.49
CA ASP A 16 20.95 -18.45 -6.92
C ASP A 16 19.43 -18.67 -6.73
N GLU A 17 18.79 -17.90 -5.85
CA GLU A 17 17.34 -17.94 -5.61
C GLU A 17 16.57 -17.39 -6.81
N PHE A 18 16.92 -16.18 -7.27
CA PHE A 18 16.35 -15.57 -8.46
C PHE A 18 16.64 -16.37 -9.73
N LYS A 19 17.83 -16.96 -9.87
CA LYS A 19 18.11 -17.89 -10.99
C LYS A 19 17.17 -19.09 -10.97
N GLN A 20 16.78 -19.58 -9.80
CA GLN A 20 15.82 -20.68 -9.68
C GLN A 20 14.39 -20.21 -10.02
N ILE A 21 13.96 -19.05 -9.50
CA ILE A 21 12.66 -18.43 -9.79
C ILE A 21 12.47 -18.21 -11.31
N LEU A 22 13.50 -17.69 -11.99
CA LEU A 22 13.46 -17.47 -13.45
C LEU A 22 13.35 -18.78 -14.22
N LYS A 23 14.03 -19.85 -13.78
CA LYS A 23 13.90 -21.19 -14.40
C LYS A 23 12.49 -21.75 -14.19
N ASP A 24 11.91 -21.58 -13.01
CA ASP A 24 10.57 -22.06 -12.68
C ASP A 24 9.49 -21.28 -13.47
N SER A 25 9.76 -20.01 -13.80
CA SER A 25 8.97 -19.19 -14.73
C SER A 25 9.15 -19.57 -16.21
N SER A 26 9.87 -20.66 -16.51
CA SER A 26 10.20 -21.10 -17.88
C SER A 26 10.95 -20.05 -18.71
N ALA A 27 11.67 -19.13 -18.06
CA ALA A 27 12.50 -18.15 -18.76
C ALA A 27 13.63 -18.87 -19.50
N ASP A 28 13.79 -18.58 -20.79
CA ASP A 28 14.95 -19.07 -21.54
C ASP A 28 16.24 -18.34 -21.11
N SER A 29 17.40 -18.80 -21.60
CA SER A 29 18.68 -18.20 -21.23
C SER A 29 18.78 -16.72 -21.62
N ALA A 30 18.10 -16.29 -22.69
CA ALA A 30 18.12 -14.90 -23.11
C ALA A 30 17.31 -14.02 -22.16
N GLN A 31 16.15 -14.49 -21.68
CA GLN A 31 15.37 -13.79 -20.66
C GLN A 31 16.11 -13.69 -19.32
N VAL A 32 16.87 -14.73 -18.93
CA VAL A 32 17.72 -14.68 -17.73
C VAL A 32 18.79 -13.59 -17.84
N ASP A 33 19.46 -13.49 -18.99
CA ASP A 33 20.48 -12.46 -19.21
C ASP A 33 19.87 -11.05 -19.14
N LEU A 34 18.70 -10.83 -19.76
CA LEU A 34 17.96 -9.55 -19.68
C LEU A 34 17.55 -9.19 -18.25
N MET A 35 17.27 -10.18 -17.41
CA MET A 35 16.90 -9.95 -16.02
C MET A 35 18.09 -9.55 -15.13
N SER A 36 19.32 -9.73 -15.62
CA SER A 36 20.55 -9.33 -14.92
C SER A 36 21.00 -7.90 -15.21
N GLU A 37 20.36 -7.24 -16.18
CA GLU A 37 20.67 -5.86 -16.56
C GLU A 37 20.56 -4.92 -15.35
N ALA A 38 21.60 -4.11 -15.15
CA ALA A 38 21.63 -3.08 -14.13
C ALA A 38 20.87 -1.85 -14.65
N ILE A 39 19.77 -1.51 -13.99
CA ILE A 39 18.91 -0.37 -14.29
C ILE A 39 19.01 0.69 -13.19
N ILE A 40 18.34 1.83 -13.39
CA ILE A 40 18.45 3.00 -12.52
C ILE A 40 17.33 2.99 -11.47
N ALA A 41 17.68 2.73 -10.20
CA ALA A 41 16.76 2.93 -9.08
C ALA A 41 16.55 4.42 -8.79
N VAL A 42 15.32 4.83 -8.49
CA VAL A 42 14.97 6.24 -8.29
C VAL A 42 14.02 6.45 -7.10
N ASP A 43 13.96 7.68 -6.58
CA ASP A 43 12.90 8.09 -5.64
C ASP A 43 11.66 8.65 -6.35
N GLU A 44 10.60 8.97 -5.59
CA GLU A 44 9.33 9.53 -6.12
C GLU A 44 9.50 10.89 -6.84
N SER A 45 10.67 11.53 -6.75
CA SER A 45 11.00 12.77 -7.46
C SER A 45 11.91 12.53 -8.66
N ASP A 46 12.10 11.27 -9.07
CA ASP A 46 12.99 10.86 -10.16
C ASP A 46 14.47 11.18 -9.89
N ASN A 47 14.88 11.27 -8.62
CA ASN A 47 16.30 11.35 -8.27
C ASN A 47 16.91 9.95 -8.26
N GLU A 48 18.09 9.81 -8.88
CA GLU A 48 18.83 8.56 -8.89
C GLU A 48 19.30 8.14 -7.49
N LEU A 49 19.03 6.89 -7.11
CA LEU A 49 19.47 6.26 -5.87
C LEU A 49 20.67 5.32 -6.07
N GLY A 50 20.79 4.71 -7.26
CA GLY A 50 21.87 3.79 -7.59
C GLY A 50 21.47 2.77 -8.66
N ALA A 51 22.30 1.73 -8.79
CA ALA A 51 22.04 0.58 -9.64
C ALA A 51 21.17 -0.45 -8.92
N ILE A 52 20.26 -1.09 -9.65
CA ILE A 52 19.51 -2.27 -9.21
C ILE A 52 19.39 -3.25 -10.39
N SER A 53 19.36 -4.56 -10.15
CA SER A 53 19.08 -5.50 -11.24
C SER A 53 17.61 -5.44 -11.63
N LYS A 54 17.32 -5.76 -12.89
CA LYS A 54 15.94 -5.81 -13.38
C LYS A 54 15.09 -6.82 -12.61
N VAL A 55 15.62 -7.99 -12.25
CA VAL A 55 14.89 -8.98 -11.46
C VAL A 55 14.56 -8.47 -10.05
N GLU A 56 15.51 -7.85 -9.36
CA GLU A 56 15.27 -7.30 -8.02
C GLU A 56 14.21 -6.19 -8.06
N ALA A 57 14.27 -5.34 -9.08
CA ALA A 57 13.33 -4.23 -9.23
C ALA A 57 11.87 -4.68 -9.48
N HIS A 58 11.66 -5.88 -10.01
CA HIS A 58 10.33 -6.39 -10.40
C HIS A 58 9.79 -7.53 -9.52
N HIS A 59 10.62 -8.12 -8.66
CA HIS A 59 10.22 -9.26 -7.84
C HIS A 59 9.67 -8.84 -6.46
N SER A 60 8.79 -9.66 -5.89
CA SER A 60 8.17 -9.44 -4.58
C SER A 60 7.50 -8.06 -4.55
N SER A 61 7.89 -7.15 -3.64
CA SER A 61 7.32 -5.80 -3.53
C SER A 61 7.75 -4.83 -4.64
N GLY A 62 8.79 -5.19 -5.41
CA GLY A 62 9.44 -4.33 -6.39
C GLY A 62 10.07 -3.06 -5.80
N ASP A 63 10.96 -2.45 -6.56
CA ASP A 63 11.60 -1.18 -6.24
C ASP A 63 11.32 -0.16 -7.35
N LEU A 64 11.14 1.10 -6.96
CA LEU A 64 10.89 2.17 -7.92
C LEU A 64 12.14 2.41 -8.78
N HIS A 65 11.97 2.34 -10.09
CA HIS A 65 13.06 2.50 -11.03
C HIS A 65 12.62 3.34 -12.24
N ARG A 66 13.60 3.88 -12.96
CA ARG A 66 13.33 4.68 -14.17
C ARG A 66 13.01 3.75 -15.33
N ALA A 67 12.01 4.13 -16.12
CA ALA A 67 11.62 3.48 -17.36
C ALA A 67 11.37 4.52 -18.46
N PHE A 68 11.10 4.05 -19.67
CA PHE A 68 10.65 4.89 -20.76
C PHE A 68 9.62 4.19 -21.65
N SER A 69 8.76 4.99 -22.27
CA SER A 69 7.77 4.59 -23.26
C SER A 69 7.98 5.39 -24.54
N VAL A 70 8.22 4.68 -25.65
CA VAL A 70 8.28 5.27 -26.99
C VAL A 70 6.93 5.16 -27.66
N LEU A 71 6.47 6.30 -28.21
CA LEU A 71 5.33 6.42 -29.11
C LEU A 71 5.86 6.81 -30.50
N LEU A 72 6.00 5.81 -31.37
CA LEU A 72 6.53 5.95 -32.73
C LEU A 72 5.39 6.05 -33.73
N PHE A 73 5.34 7.17 -34.44
CA PHE A 73 4.35 7.44 -35.48
C PHE A 73 4.94 7.39 -36.88
N ASP A 74 4.19 6.89 -37.85
CA ASP A 74 4.58 6.95 -39.26
C ASP A 74 4.17 8.29 -39.91
N SER A 75 4.54 8.47 -41.18
CA SER A 75 4.15 9.63 -41.98
C SER A 75 2.62 9.80 -42.15
N ASN A 76 1.82 8.75 -41.94
CA ASN A 76 0.36 8.75 -42.00
C ASN A 76 -0.30 9.02 -40.64
N ASN A 77 0.46 9.42 -39.61
CA ASN A 77 -0.02 9.61 -38.23
C ASN A 77 -0.60 8.33 -37.59
N ARG A 78 -0.12 7.15 -37.98
CA ARG A 78 -0.44 5.89 -37.30
C ARG A 78 0.61 5.62 -36.23
N LEU A 79 0.20 5.18 -35.04
CA LEU A 79 1.04 4.75 -33.94
C LEU A 79 1.42 3.26 -34.12
N LEU A 80 2.69 2.93 -33.96
CA LEU A 80 3.15 1.55 -33.89
C LEU A 80 2.88 0.97 -32.49
N LEU A 81 2.19 -0.15 -32.42
CA LEU A 81 2.00 -0.96 -31.22
C LEU A 81 2.75 -2.27 -31.37
N GLN A 82 3.19 -2.83 -30.25
CA GLN A 82 3.74 -4.18 -30.17
C GLN A 82 2.96 -5.03 -29.18
N LYS A 83 2.75 -6.30 -29.51
CA LYS A 83 2.24 -7.31 -28.59
C LYS A 83 3.44 -8.05 -27.99
N ARG A 84 3.54 -8.06 -26.67
CA ARG A 84 4.63 -8.71 -25.96
C ARG A 84 4.64 -10.22 -26.23
N ALA A 85 5.82 -10.83 -26.32
CA ALA A 85 5.93 -12.27 -26.52
C ALA A 85 5.33 -13.07 -25.34
N SER A 86 4.82 -14.27 -25.63
CA SER A 86 4.10 -15.10 -24.66
C SER A 86 4.97 -15.71 -23.55
N HIS A 87 6.29 -15.74 -23.76
CA HIS A 87 7.28 -16.30 -22.83
C HIS A 87 8.02 -15.21 -22.04
N LYS A 88 7.57 -13.95 -22.13
CA LYS A 88 8.04 -12.87 -21.26
C LYS A 88 7.73 -13.22 -19.80
N VAL A 89 8.71 -13.04 -18.93
CA VAL A 89 8.56 -13.25 -17.49
C VAL A 89 7.52 -12.28 -16.91
N THR A 90 7.55 -11.02 -17.33
CA THR A 90 6.60 -9.99 -16.89
C THR A 90 5.70 -9.54 -18.03
N PHE A 91 4.40 -9.46 -17.74
CA PHE A 91 3.33 -9.02 -18.64
C PHE A 91 3.41 -9.66 -20.04
N PRO A 92 3.32 -10.99 -20.16
CA PRO A 92 3.26 -11.64 -21.47
C PRO A 92 1.95 -11.30 -22.18
N ASN A 93 1.94 -11.40 -23.51
CA ASN A 93 0.74 -11.32 -24.36
C ASN A 93 -0.05 -10.00 -24.39
N VAL A 94 0.35 -8.97 -23.63
CA VAL A 94 -0.33 -7.66 -23.69
C VAL A 94 0.14 -6.82 -24.88
N TRP A 95 -0.77 -6.02 -25.45
CA TRP A 95 -0.47 -4.94 -26.38
C TRP A 95 0.03 -3.71 -25.61
N ALA A 96 1.20 -3.22 -26.00
CA ALA A 96 1.81 -2.01 -25.45
C ALA A 96 2.08 -0.98 -26.55
N ASN A 97 2.53 0.21 -26.15
CA ASN A 97 3.11 1.20 -27.06
C ASN A 97 4.35 0.65 -27.79
N SER A 98 4.89 1.43 -28.72
CA SER A 98 5.90 1.00 -29.69
C SER A 98 7.08 0.26 -29.07
N CYS A 99 7.66 0.78 -27.99
CA CYS A 99 8.69 0.10 -27.22
C CYS A 99 8.72 0.68 -25.80
N CYS A 100 8.84 -0.18 -24.79
CA CYS A 100 8.91 0.23 -23.38
C CYS A 100 9.99 -0.60 -22.69
N SER A 101 10.91 0.06 -21.98
CA SER A 101 12.03 -0.59 -21.31
C SER A 101 12.73 0.38 -20.37
N HIS A 102 13.88 -0.04 -19.86
CA HIS A 102 14.67 0.68 -18.87
C HIS A 102 15.94 1.31 -19.48
N PRO A 103 16.31 2.54 -19.08
CA PRO A 103 17.68 3.02 -19.21
C PRO A 103 18.59 2.22 -18.28
N LEU A 104 19.78 1.88 -18.78
CA LEU A 104 20.80 1.15 -18.06
C LEU A 104 21.55 2.06 -17.09
N PHE A 105 22.10 1.47 -16.03
CA PHE A 105 23.02 2.15 -15.13
C PHE A 105 24.42 2.30 -15.78
N SER A 106 24.48 3.06 -16.87
CA SER A 106 25.69 3.37 -17.64
C SER A 106 25.89 4.89 -17.71
N GLU A 107 27.12 5.34 -17.96
CA GLU A 107 27.41 6.78 -18.07
C GLU A 107 26.58 7.46 -19.18
N SER A 108 26.34 6.77 -20.30
CA SER A 108 25.61 7.32 -21.45
C SER A 108 24.10 7.40 -21.22
N GLU A 109 23.50 6.43 -20.52
CA GLU A 109 22.05 6.34 -20.30
C GLU A 109 21.57 7.00 -19.00
N ARG A 110 22.50 7.42 -18.13
CA ARG A 110 22.21 8.22 -16.92
C ARG A 110 22.17 9.73 -17.15
N GLU A 111 22.46 10.21 -18.38
CA GLU A 111 22.41 11.65 -18.68
C GLU A 111 20.97 12.17 -18.66
N ILE A 112 20.66 13.10 -17.75
CA ILE A 112 19.32 13.63 -17.52
C ILE A 112 19.02 14.81 -18.44
N LYS A 113 20.06 15.57 -18.84
CA LYS A 113 19.88 16.77 -19.67
C LYS A 113 19.15 16.41 -20.97
N ASP A 114 18.08 17.15 -21.26
CA ASP A 114 17.24 16.99 -22.45
C ASP A 114 16.72 15.54 -22.66
N ALA A 115 16.58 14.78 -21.56
CA ALA A 115 16.26 13.36 -21.51
C ALA A 115 17.19 12.48 -22.38
N LEU A 116 18.45 12.90 -22.58
CA LEU A 116 19.38 12.23 -23.50
C LEU A 116 19.62 10.76 -23.16
N GLY A 117 19.72 10.42 -21.87
CA GLY A 117 19.95 9.06 -21.40
C GLY A 117 18.82 8.12 -21.78
N VAL A 118 17.58 8.53 -21.51
CA VAL A 118 16.36 7.82 -21.89
C VAL A 118 16.21 7.73 -23.42
N LYS A 119 16.52 8.79 -24.18
CA LYS A 119 16.49 8.75 -25.66
C LYS A 119 17.50 7.74 -26.24
N ARG A 120 18.69 7.63 -25.65
CA ARG A 120 19.70 6.63 -26.07
C ARG A 120 19.22 5.21 -25.75
N ALA A 121 18.65 5.01 -24.56
CA ALA A 121 18.05 3.74 -24.18
C ALA A 121 16.91 3.32 -25.12
N ALA A 122 16.06 4.28 -25.52
CA ALA A 122 15.01 4.08 -26.51
C ALA A 122 15.54 3.60 -27.86
N ILE A 123 16.57 4.25 -28.41
CA ILE A 123 17.22 3.83 -29.66
C ILE A 123 17.76 2.39 -29.55
N ARG A 124 18.48 2.08 -28.45
CA ARG A 124 19.01 0.73 -28.20
C ARG A 124 17.89 -0.31 -28.19
N LYS A 125 16.79 -0.02 -27.48
CA LYS A 125 15.69 -0.98 -27.29
C LYS A 125 14.79 -1.11 -28.51
N LEU A 126 14.56 -0.05 -29.29
CA LEU A 126 13.90 -0.14 -30.60
C LEU A 126 14.67 -1.08 -31.55
N LYS A 127 16.00 -1.03 -31.54
CA LYS A 127 16.82 -1.97 -32.32
C LYS A 127 16.70 -3.40 -31.79
N GLN A 128 16.77 -3.58 -30.47
CA GLN A 128 16.72 -4.91 -29.85
C GLN A 128 15.36 -5.60 -29.99
N GLU A 129 14.26 -4.88 -29.79
CA GLU A 129 12.91 -5.44 -29.76
C GLU A 129 12.26 -5.44 -31.16
N LEU A 130 12.40 -4.35 -31.91
CA LEU A 130 11.72 -4.15 -33.18
C LEU A 130 12.63 -4.24 -34.41
N GLY A 131 13.94 -4.42 -34.22
CA GLY A 131 14.91 -4.47 -35.32
C GLY A 131 15.10 -3.12 -36.04
N ILE A 132 14.63 -2.02 -35.46
CA ILE A 132 14.72 -0.69 -36.07
C ILE A 132 16.15 -0.15 -35.90
N GLU A 133 16.86 -0.05 -37.02
CA GLU A 133 18.24 0.47 -37.02
C GLU A 133 18.32 1.95 -36.61
N GLU A 134 19.38 2.31 -35.88
CA GLU A 134 19.59 3.65 -35.29
C GLU A 134 19.52 4.79 -36.33
N GLY A 135 19.93 4.52 -37.57
CA GLY A 135 19.87 5.50 -38.67
C GLY A 135 18.46 5.89 -39.09
N GLN A 136 17.44 5.09 -38.76
CA GLN A 136 16.03 5.38 -39.04
C GLN A 136 15.37 6.24 -37.95
N VAL A 137 15.95 6.26 -36.75
CA VAL A 137 15.42 6.94 -35.56
C VAL A 137 16.52 7.78 -34.90
N PRO A 138 17.02 8.83 -35.59
CA PRO A 138 18.10 9.63 -35.05
C PRO A 138 17.67 10.34 -33.76
N LEU A 139 18.62 10.46 -32.82
CA LEU A 139 18.37 11.00 -31.49
C LEU A 139 17.74 12.41 -31.48
N SER A 140 17.99 13.23 -32.51
CA SER A 140 17.41 14.56 -32.67
C SER A 140 15.90 14.57 -32.84
N ASP A 141 15.32 13.46 -33.29
CA ASP A 141 13.92 13.38 -33.70
C ASP A 141 13.03 12.88 -32.55
N PHE A 142 13.64 12.48 -31.43
CA PHE A 142 12.94 12.15 -30.20
C PHE A 142 12.59 13.41 -29.41
N HIS A 143 11.31 13.54 -29.10
CA HIS A 143 10.76 14.55 -28.22
C HIS A 143 10.38 13.92 -26.88
N PHE A 144 10.98 14.41 -25.80
CA PHE A 144 10.47 14.13 -24.46
C PHE A 144 9.18 14.92 -24.27
N ILE A 145 8.17 14.29 -23.68
CA ILE A 145 6.87 14.93 -23.48
C ILE A 145 6.57 15.13 -22.00
N THR A 146 6.51 14.06 -21.21
CA THR A 146 6.23 14.13 -19.77
C THR A 146 6.66 12.83 -19.09
N LYS A 147 6.44 12.71 -17.77
CA LYS A 147 6.66 11.50 -17.00
C LYS A 147 5.40 11.06 -16.29
N MET A 148 5.26 9.76 -16.05
CA MET A 148 4.24 9.25 -15.12
C MET A 148 4.87 8.29 -14.11
N VAL A 149 4.28 8.20 -12.93
CA VAL A 149 4.61 7.18 -11.93
C VAL A 149 3.43 6.24 -11.78
N TYR A 150 3.70 4.93 -11.77
CA TYR A 150 2.67 3.92 -11.60
C TYR A 150 3.21 2.64 -10.93
N SER A 151 2.31 1.81 -10.42
CA SER A 151 2.59 0.42 -10.08
C SER A 151 1.58 -0.52 -10.74
N SER A 152 2.04 -1.69 -11.17
CA SER A 152 1.18 -2.72 -11.75
C SER A 152 1.65 -4.09 -11.28
N ARG A 153 0.83 -4.79 -10.49
CA ARG A 153 1.11 -6.16 -10.07
C ARG A 153 0.53 -7.12 -11.09
N MET A 154 1.37 -7.99 -11.62
CA MET A 154 0.95 -9.07 -12.51
C MET A 154 0.45 -10.28 -11.72
N ASN A 155 1.18 -10.71 -10.70
CA ASN A 155 0.81 -11.87 -9.88
C ASN A 155 1.48 -11.83 -8.49
N GLU A 156 1.48 -12.94 -7.76
CA GLU A 156 2.12 -13.04 -6.43
C GLU A 156 3.61 -12.67 -6.44
N GLU A 157 4.32 -12.94 -7.54
CA GLU A 157 5.77 -12.79 -7.64
C GLU A 157 6.19 -11.48 -8.29
N TRP A 158 5.48 -11.06 -9.35
CA TRP A 158 5.95 -10.01 -10.25
C TRP A 158 5.10 -8.75 -10.19
N ILE A 159 5.79 -7.61 -10.10
CA ILE A 159 5.25 -6.26 -10.07
C ILE A 159 6.14 -5.32 -10.89
N GLU A 160 5.55 -4.24 -11.38
CA GLU A 160 6.23 -3.12 -12.02
C GLU A 160 5.99 -1.87 -11.17
N ARG A 161 7.05 -1.07 -10.97
CA ARG A 161 7.03 0.18 -10.21
C ARG A 161 7.96 1.16 -10.88
N GLU A 162 7.40 2.07 -11.67
CA GLU A 162 8.20 2.82 -12.62
C GLU A 162 7.89 4.31 -12.58
N ILE A 163 8.94 5.12 -12.76
CA ILE A 163 8.83 6.46 -13.31
C ILE A 163 9.11 6.36 -14.80
N ASP A 164 8.05 6.39 -15.58
CA ASP A 164 8.08 6.20 -17.02
C ASP A 164 8.23 7.54 -17.77
N HIS A 165 9.32 7.68 -18.51
CA HIS A 165 9.60 8.84 -19.36
C HIS A 165 8.99 8.64 -20.75
N ILE A 166 8.04 9.51 -21.11
CA ILE A 166 7.28 9.34 -22.36
C ILE A 166 7.96 10.13 -23.48
N LEU A 167 8.30 9.41 -24.55
CA LEU A 167 8.94 9.92 -25.75
C LEU A 167 8.02 9.79 -26.96
N ILE A 168 7.99 10.83 -27.80
CA ILE A 168 7.37 10.79 -29.13
C ILE A 168 8.45 10.87 -30.20
N ILE A 169 8.29 10.08 -31.26
CA ILE A 169 9.07 10.20 -32.50
C ILE A 169 8.14 9.97 -33.70
N LYS A 170 8.41 10.68 -34.80
CA LYS A 170 7.76 10.44 -36.09
C LYS A 170 8.80 10.01 -37.12
N ALA A 171 8.73 8.76 -37.56
CA ALA A 171 9.67 8.18 -38.51
C ALA A 171 9.03 7.02 -39.29
N ASP A 172 9.29 6.95 -40.59
CA ASP A 172 8.98 5.75 -41.38
C ASP A 172 10.12 4.74 -41.19
N VAL A 173 9.79 3.56 -40.67
CA VAL A 173 10.77 2.56 -40.23
C VAL A 173 10.47 1.18 -40.82
N ASP A 174 11.53 0.44 -41.12
CA ASP A 174 11.47 -1.00 -41.37
C ASP A 174 11.43 -1.74 -40.02
N VAL A 175 10.38 -2.54 -39.81
CA VAL A 175 10.20 -3.34 -38.58
C VAL A 175 10.56 -4.81 -38.86
N ASN A 176 11.55 -5.31 -38.14
CA ASN A 176 11.98 -6.71 -38.16
C ASN A 176 12.16 -7.17 -36.71
N PHE A 177 11.03 -7.34 -36.02
CA PHE A 177 10.99 -7.54 -34.58
C PHE A 177 11.61 -8.87 -34.14
N ASN A 178 12.13 -8.88 -32.92
CA ASN A 178 12.69 -10.06 -32.28
C ASN A 178 11.56 -10.89 -31.67
N GLU A 179 11.37 -12.13 -32.16
CA GLU A 179 10.31 -13.04 -31.69
C GLU A 179 10.43 -13.40 -30.19
N ASN A 180 11.62 -13.23 -29.59
CA ASN A 180 11.82 -13.41 -28.15
C ASN A 180 11.27 -12.25 -27.30
N GLU A 181 10.99 -11.10 -27.93
CA GLU A 181 10.54 -9.89 -27.26
C GLU A 181 9.09 -9.56 -27.64
N VAL A 182 8.74 -9.78 -28.91
CA VAL A 182 7.51 -9.33 -29.56
C VAL A 182 6.88 -10.49 -30.33
N SER A 183 5.56 -10.68 -30.19
CA SER A 183 4.80 -11.68 -30.94
C SER A 183 4.09 -11.11 -32.16
N GLU A 184 3.70 -9.83 -32.10
CA GLU A 184 2.95 -9.16 -33.16
C GLU A 184 3.21 -7.65 -33.13
N VAL A 185 3.07 -6.97 -34.28
CA VAL A 185 3.11 -5.50 -34.37
C VAL A 185 1.91 -5.01 -35.18
N LYS A 186 1.40 -3.82 -34.84
CA LYS A 186 0.27 -3.21 -35.52
C LYS A 186 0.46 -1.70 -35.64
N TRP A 187 0.13 -1.14 -36.79
CA TRP A 187 -0.02 0.31 -36.96
C TRP A 187 -1.48 0.67 -36.77
N VAL A 188 -1.77 1.62 -35.88
CA VAL A 188 -3.14 2.05 -35.58
C VAL A 188 -3.28 3.56 -35.72
N ASP A 189 -4.36 4.05 -36.30
CA ASP A 189 -4.73 5.46 -36.17
C ASP A 189 -5.41 5.74 -34.81
N GLN A 190 -5.77 7.01 -34.58
CA GLN A 190 -6.43 7.44 -33.35
C GLN A 190 -7.76 6.70 -33.10
N GLN A 191 -8.57 6.52 -34.14
CA GLN A 191 -9.87 5.87 -34.02
C GLN A 191 -9.69 4.37 -33.72
N GLU A 192 -8.77 3.69 -34.41
CA GLU A 192 -8.46 2.30 -34.17
C GLU A 192 -7.91 2.07 -32.75
N LEU A 193 -7.11 3.00 -32.21
CA LEU A 193 -6.65 2.93 -30.82
C LEU A 193 -7.81 3.13 -29.83
N GLU A 194 -8.69 4.10 -30.06
CA GLU A 194 -9.90 4.31 -29.25
C GLU A 194 -10.80 3.06 -29.24
N GLU A 195 -11.01 2.44 -30.39
CA GLU A 195 -11.75 1.18 -30.52
C GLU A 195 -11.08 0.04 -29.73
N MET A 196 -9.74 -0.06 -29.76
CA MET A 196 -9.00 -1.04 -28.97
C MET A 196 -9.10 -0.79 -27.46
N LEU A 197 -9.08 0.47 -27.00
CA LEU A 197 -9.19 0.81 -25.59
C LEU A 197 -10.56 0.48 -24.99
N VAL A 198 -11.62 0.62 -25.79
CA VAL A 198 -13.00 0.33 -25.39
C VAL A 198 -13.35 -1.15 -25.59
N ALA A 199 -12.56 -1.88 -26.38
CA ALA A 199 -12.74 -3.32 -26.54
C ALA A 199 -12.49 -4.04 -25.22
N ASP A 200 -13.49 -4.80 -24.77
CA ASP A 200 -13.45 -5.62 -23.56
C ASP A 200 -12.75 -6.96 -23.86
N VAL A 201 -11.47 -6.88 -24.18
CA VAL A 201 -10.61 -8.05 -24.41
C VAL A 201 -10.05 -8.49 -23.07
N GLU A 202 -10.30 -9.74 -22.69
CA GLU A 202 -9.74 -10.36 -21.49
C GLU A 202 -8.70 -11.44 -21.87
N GLY A 203 -7.58 -11.49 -21.15
CA GLY A 203 -6.48 -12.42 -21.32
C GLY A 203 -5.51 -12.04 -22.45
N ASP A 204 -5.41 -12.90 -23.46
CA ASP A 204 -4.46 -12.75 -24.55
C ASP A 204 -4.82 -11.55 -25.46
N GLY A 205 -3.95 -10.54 -25.50
CA GLY A 205 -4.19 -9.31 -26.25
C GLY A 205 -4.88 -8.19 -25.47
N GLU A 206 -4.90 -8.26 -24.14
CA GLU A 206 -5.21 -7.08 -23.31
C GLU A 206 -4.23 -5.92 -23.56
N ILE A 207 -4.68 -4.69 -23.33
CA ILE A 207 -3.80 -3.52 -23.37
C ILE A 207 -3.06 -3.41 -22.05
N ALA A 208 -1.75 -3.28 -22.12
CA ALA A 208 -0.88 -3.07 -20.98
C ALA A 208 -1.34 -1.87 -20.10
N PRO A 209 -1.36 -1.99 -18.76
CA PRO A 209 -1.89 -0.95 -17.88
C PRO A 209 -1.20 0.41 -18.05
N TRP A 210 0.12 0.42 -18.18
CA TRP A 210 0.89 1.65 -18.40
C TRP A 210 0.48 2.31 -19.72
N PHE A 211 0.38 1.55 -20.80
CA PHE A 211 -0.02 2.08 -22.09
C PHE A 211 -1.47 2.57 -22.09
N ARG A 212 -2.38 1.84 -21.41
CA ARG A 212 -3.76 2.29 -21.19
C ARG A 212 -3.79 3.64 -20.45
N CYS A 213 -2.94 3.84 -19.44
CA CYS A 213 -2.82 5.13 -18.75
C CYS A 213 -2.34 6.24 -19.68
N ILE A 214 -1.27 6.01 -20.45
CA ILE A 214 -0.76 6.97 -21.43
C ILE A 214 -1.87 7.34 -22.42
N ALA A 215 -2.50 6.33 -23.03
CA ALA A 215 -3.46 6.54 -24.11
C ALA A 215 -4.77 7.18 -23.64
N SER A 216 -5.27 6.84 -22.45
CA SER A 216 -6.55 7.37 -21.94
C SER A 216 -6.44 8.67 -21.14
N ARG A 217 -5.29 8.91 -20.47
CA ARG A 217 -5.14 10.04 -19.54
C ARG A 217 -4.22 11.14 -20.09
N LEU A 218 -3.28 10.83 -20.99
CA LEU A 218 -2.27 11.77 -21.47
C LEU A 218 -2.40 12.10 -22.98
N MET A 219 -2.78 11.13 -23.82
CA MET A 219 -2.91 11.32 -25.27
C MET A 219 -4.18 12.10 -25.68
N THR A 220 -4.17 13.41 -25.45
CA THR A 220 -5.26 14.31 -25.90
C THR A 220 -5.30 14.50 -27.42
N GLN A 221 -6.37 15.10 -27.95
CA GLN A 221 -6.43 15.49 -29.37
C GLN A 221 -5.28 16.44 -29.77
N GLU A 222 -4.90 17.35 -28.87
CA GLU A 222 -3.79 18.28 -29.11
C GLU A 222 -2.46 17.54 -29.26
N TRP A 223 -2.27 16.43 -28.53
CA TRP A 223 -1.12 15.54 -28.68
C TRP A 223 -1.06 14.94 -30.09
N TRP A 224 -2.15 14.32 -30.55
CA TRP A 224 -2.24 13.76 -31.90
C TRP A 224 -1.97 14.79 -33.00
N ASP A 225 -2.53 16.00 -32.85
CA ASP A 225 -2.38 17.11 -33.81
C ASP A 225 -0.97 17.73 -33.83
N SER A 226 -0.14 17.40 -32.83
CA SER A 226 1.22 17.92 -32.65
C SER A 226 2.30 16.98 -33.20
N VAL A 227 1.98 15.70 -33.44
CA VAL A 227 2.95 14.69 -33.89
C VAL A 227 3.64 15.11 -35.21
N GLY A 228 4.96 15.22 -35.18
CA GLY A 228 5.79 15.66 -36.30
C GLY A 228 6.01 17.18 -36.39
N ASP A 229 5.51 17.96 -35.43
CA ASP A 229 5.75 19.39 -35.30
C ASP A 229 6.44 19.70 -33.96
N SER A 230 7.76 19.91 -34.00
CA SER A 230 8.59 20.12 -32.82
C SER A 230 8.17 21.35 -32.00
N ASP A 231 7.66 22.40 -32.65
CA ASP A 231 7.22 23.63 -31.97
C ASP A 231 5.89 23.42 -31.24
N LYS A 232 5.05 22.47 -31.69
CA LYS A 232 3.84 22.08 -30.96
C LYS A 232 4.14 21.06 -29.86
N LEU A 233 4.97 20.05 -30.13
CA LEU A 233 5.37 19.06 -29.13
C LEU A 233 6.08 19.71 -27.93
N SER A 234 6.87 20.77 -28.15
CA SER A 234 7.49 21.51 -27.06
C SER A 234 6.50 22.31 -26.19
N LYS A 235 5.31 22.65 -26.70
CA LYS A 235 4.29 23.39 -25.94
C LYS A 235 3.44 22.50 -25.03
N ILE A 236 3.27 21.24 -25.42
CA ILE A 236 2.51 20.23 -24.66
C ILE A 236 3.42 19.41 -23.74
N SER A 237 4.73 19.65 -23.79
CA SER A 237 5.69 18.97 -22.92
C SER A 237 5.81 19.67 -21.56
N ASP A 238 5.96 18.88 -20.51
CA ASP A 238 6.23 19.32 -19.15
C ASP A 238 7.19 18.36 -18.44
N ASP A 239 7.73 18.80 -17.30
CA ASP A 239 8.60 17.98 -16.44
C ASP A 239 7.84 17.37 -15.25
N LEU A 240 6.50 17.37 -15.29
CA LEU A 240 5.67 16.81 -14.22
C LEU A 240 5.83 15.30 -14.16
N ILE A 241 5.57 14.75 -12.98
CA ILE A 241 5.40 13.31 -12.77
C ILE A 241 3.92 13.10 -12.50
N HIS A 242 3.19 12.62 -13.49
CA HIS A 242 1.77 12.30 -13.37
C HIS A 242 1.60 11.02 -12.55
N ASP A 243 0.93 11.13 -11.41
CA ASP A 243 0.68 10.00 -10.53
C ASP A 243 -0.53 9.19 -11.01
N MET A 244 -0.28 7.98 -11.51
CA MET A 244 -1.31 7.05 -11.96
C MET A 244 -1.68 6.04 -10.87
N GLY A 245 -0.94 6.01 -9.76
CA GLY A 245 -1.10 5.06 -8.68
C GLY A 245 -0.92 3.60 -9.09
N ASP A 246 -1.67 2.72 -8.45
CA ASP A 246 -1.69 1.29 -8.72
C ASP A 246 -2.78 0.95 -9.73
N VAL A 247 -2.33 0.44 -10.88
CA VAL A 247 -3.17 0.14 -12.04
C VAL A 247 -3.30 -1.36 -12.28
N SER A 248 -3.02 -2.18 -11.26
CA SER A 248 -3.08 -3.66 -11.37
C SER A 248 -4.46 -4.16 -11.78
N HIS A 249 -5.51 -3.43 -11.39
CA HIS A 249 -6.90 -3.76 -11.70
C HIS A 249 -7.23 -3.69 -13.19
N MET A 250 -6.37 -3.07 -14.02
CA MET A 250 -6.56 -2.98 -15.46
C MET A 250 -6.18 -4.27 -16.21
N LEU A 251 -5.62 -5.27 -15.52
CA LEU A 251 -5.34 -6.60 -16.05
C LEU A 251 -6.37 -7.60 -15.53
N SER A 252 -7.11 -8.27 -16.41
CA SER A 252 -8.14 -9.24 -15.96
C SER A 252 -7.53 -10.48 -15.31
N TYR A 253 -6.33 -10.86 -15.75
CA TYR A 253 -5.60 -12.03 -15.26
C TYR A 253 -4.64 -11.69 -14.11
N ALA A 254 -4.57 -10.42 -13.68
CA ALA A 254 -3.68 -10.09 -12.58
C ALA A 254 -4.08 -10.85 -11.32
N GLU A 255 -3.08 -11.38 -10.62
CA GLU A 255 -3.26 -12.00 -9.33
C GLU A 255 -2.74 -11.09 -8.21
N GLY A 256 -3.52 -11.00 -7.14
CA GLY A 256 -3.15 -10.27 -5.94
C GLY A 256 -2.03 -10.94 -5.16
N ALA A 257 -1.22 -10.12 -4.49
CA ALA A 257 -0.36 -10.62 -3.43
C ALA A 257 -1.10 -10.63 -2.08
N GLY A 258 -0.66 -11.50 -1.18
CA GLY A 258 -1.21 -11.55 0.18
C GLY A 258 -0.96 -10.26 0.97
N LEU A 259 -1.53 -10.19 2.17
CA LEU A 259 -1.45 -9.04 3.06
C LEU A 259 -0.01 -8.61 3.35
N ASN A 260 0.88 -9.56 3.63
CA ASN A 260 2.26 -9.26 4.00
C ASN A 260 3.04 -8.58 2.86
N VAL A 261 2.88 -9.07 1.63
CA VAL A 261 3.51 -8.46 0.45
C VAL A 261 2.91 -7.09 0.18
N SER A 262 1.57 -6.97 0.25
CA SER A 262 0.87 -5.70 0.05
C SER A 262 1.27 -4.63 1.09
N ILE A 263 1.49 -5.02 2.35
CA ILE A 263 2.06 -4.12 3.37
C ILE A 263 3.49 -3.75 3.01
N LYS A 264 4.33 -4.70 2.58
CA LYS A 264 5.73 -4.46 2.22
C LYS A 264 5.86 -3.46 1.05
N GLU A 265 4.92 -3.46 0.10
CA GLU A 265 4.88 -2.49 -1.01
C GLU A 265 4.68 -1.04 -0.54
N VAL A 266 3.82 -0.85 0.47
CA VAL A 266 3.28 0.47 0.86
C VAL A 266 3.97 1.03 2.10
N LYS A 267 4.32 0.15 3.06
CA LYS A 267 4.88 0.52 4.36
C LYS A 267 6.10 1.45 4.25
N PRO A 268 7.11 1.18 3.41
CA PRO A 268 8.28 2.07 3.30
C PRO A 268 7.92 3.48 2.85
N LEU A 269 6.93 3.61 1.95
CA LEU A 269 6.48 4.89 1.42
C LEU A 269 5.78 5.74 2.48
N VAL A 270 4.97 5.10 3.32
CA VAL A 270 4.26 5.74 4.42
C VAL A 270 5.23 6.06 5.57
N GLU A 271 6.16 5.17 5.89
CA GLU A 271 7.18 5.42 6.93
C GLU A 271 8.09 6.60 6.58
N ARG A 272 8.46 6.75 5.30
CA ARG A 272 9.17 7.95 4.84
C ARG A 272 8.39 9.23 5.12
N ARG A 273 7.09 9.26 4.78
CA ARG A 273 6.20 10.42 5.04
C ARG A 273 6.05 10.73 6.53
N ILE A 274 5.93 9.69 7.37
CA ILE A 274 5.88 9.86 8.85
C ILE A 274 7.20 10.47 9.34
N SER A 275 8.34 9.91 8.93
CA SER A 275 9.66 10.39 9.33
C SER A 275 9.88 11.83 8.89
N ASP A 276 9.61 12.15 7.63
CA ASP A 276 9.76 13.51 7.07
C ASP A 276 8.85 14.52 7.80
N SER A 277 7.67 14.07 8.24
CA SER A 277 6.71 14.88 8.98
C SER A 277 7.18 15.19 10.41
N LEU A 278 7.56 14.16 11.16
CA LEU A 278 7.91 14.29 12.58
C LEU A 278 9.31 14.88 12.78
N ARG A 279 10.26 14.60 11.88
CA ARG A 279 11.63 15.15 11.90
C ARG A 279 11.74 16.58 11.38
N ALA A 280 10.64 17.17 10.89
CA ALA A 280 10.62 18.57 10.47
C ALA A 280 10.77 19.57 11.64
N SER A 281 10.58 19.10 12.89
CA SER A 281 10.77 19.93 14.08
C SER A 281 12.22 20.37 14.24
N LYS A 282 12.43 21.66 14.54
CA LYS A 282 13.76 22.21 14.85
C LYS A 282 14.25 21.85 16.25
N HIS A 283 13.39 21.28 17.10
CA HIS A 283 13.73 20.92 18.47
C HIS A 283 14.00 19.42 18.57
N SER A 284 15.27 19.04 18.72
CA SER A 284 15.72 17.65 18.67
C SER A 284 15.00 16.76 19.69
N THR A 285 14.94 17.15 20.98
CA THR A 285 14.30 16.33 22.01
C THR A 285 12.83 16.02 21.74
N LEU A 286 12.07 16.99 21.21
CA LEU A 286 10.67 16.80 20.86
C LEU A 286 10.55 15.88 19.64
N SER A 287 11.42 16.08 18.63
CA SER A 287 11.49 15.20 17.47
C SER A 287 11.82 13.75 17.86
N ASP A 288 12.76 13.55 18.77
CA ASP A 288 13.17 12.23 19.24
C ASP A 288 12.03 11.56 20.02
N ALA A 289 11.35 12.30 20.90
CA ALA A 289 10.18 11.80 21.63
C ALA A 289 9.02 11.38 20.71
N MET A 290 8.73 12.15 19.66
CA MET A 290 7.70 11.79 18.66
C MET A 290 8.10 10.57 17.82
N MET A 291 9.40 10.43 17.51
CA MET A 291 9.90 9.29 16.73
C MET A 291 10.08 8.02 17.56
N HIS A 292 10.14 8.10 18.90
CA HIS A 292 10.45 6.97 19.78
C HIS A 292 9.61 5.71 19.50
N LEU A 293 8.27 5.83 19.47
CA LEU A 293 7.38 4.70 19.18
C LEU A 293 7.37 4.29 17.70
N VAL A 294 7.73 5.21 16.80
CA VAL A 294 7.83 4.96 15.36
C VAL A 294 9.09 4.14 15.07
N ASP A 295 10.23 4.53 15.63
CA ASP A 295 11.53 3.86 15.52
C ASP A 295 11.50 2.47 16.21
N GLY A 296 10.66 2.30 17.23
CA GLY A 296 10.33 0.99 17.84
C GLY A 296 9.57 0.01 16.92
N GLY A 297 9.31 0.40 15.67
CA GLY A 297 8.69 -0.46 14.67
C GLY A 297 7.17 -0.51 14.75
N GLY A 298 6.60 -1.60 14.24
CA GLY A 298 5.16 -1.79 14.10
C GLY A 298 4.77 -2.34 12.73
N LYS A 299 3.59 -2.95 12.65
CA LYS A 299 3.06 -3.55 11.41
C LYS A 299 2.55 -2.50 10.42
N ARG A 300 2.26 -1.27 10.87
CA ARG A 300 1.71 -0.16 10.06
C ARG A 300 0.41 -0.55 9.33
N LEU A 301 -0.40 -1.41 9.93
CA LEU A 301 -1.66 -1.87 9.32
C LEU A 301 -2.58 -0.68 9.01
N ARG A 302 -2.81 0.20 9.98
CA ARG A 302 -3.68 1.38 9.81
C ARG A 302 -3.09 2.38 8.80
N ALA A 303 -1.77 2.55 8.80
CA ALA A 303 -1.06 3.42 7.88
C ALA A 303 -1.17 2.99 6.41
N THR A 304 -1.16 1.69 6.15
CA THR A 304 -1.23 1.15 4.78
C THR A 304 -2.67 0.99 4.29
N LEU A 305 -3.63 0.93 5.21
CA LEU A 305 -5.01 0.56 4.91
C LEU A 305 -5.73 1.48 3.90
N PRO A 306 -5.62 2.83 3.96
CA PRO A 306 -6.25 3.69 2.95
C PRO A 306 -5.83 3.33 1.51
N TRP A 307 -4.56 3.03 1.29
CA TRP A 307 -4.03 2.62 0.00
C TRP A 307 -4.52 1.23 -0.42
N LEU A 308 -4.54 0.26 0.51
CA LEU A 308 -5.03 -1.08 0.21
C LEU A 308 -6.51 -1.08 -0.16
N VAL A 309 -7.30 -0.24 0.53
CA VAL A 309 -8.71 -0.06 0.22
C VAL A 309 -8.89 0.62 -1.12
N SER A 310 -8.17 1.72 -1.42
CA SER A 310 -8.28 2.39 -2.72
C SER A 310 -7.96 1.44 -3.87
N LYS A 311 -6.90 0.63 -3.75
CA LYS A 311 -6.51 -0.37 -4.76
C LYS A 311 -7.61 -1.42 -5.00
N ALA A 312 -8.41 -1.71 -3.99
CA ALA A 312 -9.50 -2.70 -4.09
C ALA A 312 -10.78 -2.13 -4.71
N VAL A 313 -10.99 -0.82 -4.71
CA VAL A 313 -12.29 -0.22 -5.09
C VAL A 313 -12.20 0.95 -6.07
N GLY A 314 -11.01 1.33 -6.52
CA GLY A 314 -10.82 2.39 -7.51
C GLY A 314 -9.35 2.71 -7.77
N ASP A 315 -9.07 3.99 -8.03
CA ASP A 315 -7.71 4.47 -8.30
C ASP A 315 -6.96 4.78 -7.00
N SER A 316 -5.74 4.27 -6.83
CA SER A 316 -4.84 4.77 -5.79
C SER A 316 -4.01 5.94 -6.30
N HIS A 317 -3.40 6.69 -5.39
CA HIS A 317 -2.47 7.79 -5.69
C HIS A 317 -1.71 8.18 -4.41
N SER A 318 -0.61 8.92 -4.55
CA SER A 318 0.31 9.31 -3.46
C SER A 318 -0.35 10.05 -2.31
N GLY A 319 -1.47 10.75 -2.55
CA GLY A 319 -2.22 11.43 -1.48
C GLY A 319 -2.75 10.47 -0.41
N LEU A 320 -3.05 9.22 -0.78
CA LEU A 320 -3.46 8.18 0.16
C LEU A 320 -2.33 7.72 1.08
N LEU A 321 -1.07 7.85 0.63
CA LEU A 321 0.10 7.57 1.47
C LEU A 321 0.29 8.67 2.53
N ASP A 322 0.02 9.93 2.16
CA ASP A 322 0.03 11.06 3.10
C ASP A 322 -1.11 10.96 4.12
N ILE A 323 -2.31 10.55 3.68
CA ILE A 323 -3.44 10.22 4.56
C ILE A 323 -3.06 9.10 5.54
N GLY A 324 -2.49 8.01 5.01
CA GLY A 324 -2.02 6.88 5.82
C GLY A 324 -1.00 7.30 6.88
N ALA A 325 -0.04 8.14 6.50
CA ALA A 325 0.94 8.71 7.42
C ALA A 325 0.27 9.56 8.51
N ALA A 326 -0.67 10.43 8.15
CA ALA A 326 -1.40 11.26 9.11
C ALA A 326 -2.19 10.40 10.12
N ILE A 327 -2.89 9.35 9.65
CA ILE A 327 -3.63 8.43 10.52
C ILE A 327 -2.69 7.68 11.48
N GLU A 328 -1.54 7.22 11.00
CA GLU A 328 -0.56 6.53 11.85
C GLU A 328 0.10 7.48 12.85
N ILE A 329 0.34 8.75 12.49
CA ILE A 329 0.80 9.78 13.44
C ILE A 329 -0.26 9.99 14.53
N VAL A 330 -1.54 10.11 14.16
CA VAL A 330 -2.65 10.18 15.12
C VAL A 330 -2.66 8.93 16.01
N HIS A 331 -2.52 7.74 15.44
CA HIS A 331 -2.48 6.50 16.24
C HIS A 331 -1.31 6.48 17.23
N ASN A 332 -0.11 6.91 16.83
CA ASN A 332 1.01 6.96 17.77
C ASN A 332 0.82 8.06 18.82
N PHE A 333 0.18 9.19 18.48
CA PHE A 333 -0.25 10.19 19.48
C PHE A 333 -1.15 9.56 20.54
N THR A 334 -2.17 8.78 20.13
CA THR A 334 -3.08 8.17 21.10
C THR A 334 -2.35 7.18 21.99
N LEU A 335 -1.39 6.42 21.46
CA LEU A 335 -0.54 5.52 22.27
C LEU A 335 0.30 6.28 23.29
N VAL A 336 0.94 7.39 22.92
CA VAL A 336 1.74 8.19 23.86
C VAL A 336 0.87 8.68 25.03
N HIS A 337 -0.36 9.11 24.75
CA HIS A 337 -1.28 9.60 25.79
C HIS A 337 -1.91 8.46 26.60
N ASP A 338 -2.26 7.34 25.96
CA ASP A 338 -2.75 6.11 26.60
C ASP A 338 -1.73 5.59 27.61
N ASP A 339 -0.44 5.48 27.22
CA ASP A 339 0.64 5.05 28.12
C ASP A 339 0.74 5.95 29.38
N ILE A 340 0.45 7.25 29.25
CA ILE A 340 0.45 8.20 30.38
C ILE A 340 -0.77 8.00 31.27
N MET A 341 -1.93 7.71 30.69
CA MET A 341 -3.19 7.52 31.42
C MET A 341 -3.17 6.22 32.21
N ASP A 342 -2.59 5.17 31.63
CA ASP A 342 -2.52 3.82 32.19
C ASP A 342 -1.28 3.61 33.10
N ASP A 343 -0.38 4.60 33.22
CA ASP A 343 0.90 4.52 33.95
C ASP A 343 1.80 3.36 33.45
N ASP A 344 1.78 3.10 32.14
CA ASP A 344 2.50 2.00 31.49
C ASP A 344 4.01 2.30 31.40
N ASP A 345 4.86 1.47 32.03
CA ASP A 345 6.32 1.65 31.97
C ASP A 345 6.93 1.35 30.59
N THR A 346 6.30 0.48 29.80
CA THR A 346 6.88 -0.04 28.55
C THR A 346 5.88 -0.20 27.41
N ARG A 347 6.34 0.01 26.18
CA ARG A 347 5.56 -0.18 24.95
C ARG A 347 6.45 -0.76 23.85
N ARG A 348 5.99 -1.85 23.21
CA ARG A 348 6.73 -2.56 22.13
C ARG A 348 8.16 -2.98 22.53
N GLY A 349 8.37 -3.32 23.80
CA GLY A 349 9.69 -3.70 24.33
C GLY A 349 10.65 -2.53 24.55
N LEU A 350 10.18 -1.28 24.40
CA LEU A 350 10.89 -0.05 24.74
C LEU A 350 10.27 0.59 25.99
N ASN A 351 10.99 1.49 26.65
CA ASN A 351 10.40 2.37 27.66
C ASN A 351 9.26 3.19 27.03
N ALA A 352 8.17 3.42 27.76
CA ALA A 352 7.16 4.37 27.33
C ALA A 352 7.75 5.78 27.20
N VAL A 353 7.17 6.64 26.36
CA VAL A 353 7.73 7.96 26.05
C VAL A 353 7.85 8.83 27.31
N HIS A 354 6.90 8.72 28.23
CA HIS A 354 6.93 9.49 29.48
C HIS A 354 7.99 9.01 30.48
N ILE A 355 8.39 7.74 30.39
CA ILE A 355 9.53 7.18 31.15
C ILE A 355 10.85 7.64 30.55
N GLU A 356 10.99 7.57 29.23
CA GLU A 356 12.24 7.89 28.54
C GLU A 356 12.54 9.40 28.51
N TYR A 357 11.53 10.22 28.21
CA TYR A 357 11.68 11.66 27.96
C TYR A 357 11.03 12.55 29.04
N GLY A 358 10.36 11.95 30.02
CA GLY A 358 9.63 12.65 31.08
C GLY A 358 8.22 13.06 30.67
N LEU A 359 7.31 13.04 31.64
CA LEU A 359 5.89 13.35 31.46
C LEU A 359 5.60 14.66 30.70
N PRO A 360 6.22 15.82 31.00
CA PRO A 360 5.96 17.05 30.24
C PRO A 360 6.37 16.96 28.77
N THR A 361 7.42 16.20 28.45
CA THR A 361 7.87 16.02 27.06
C THR A 361 6.90 15.11 26.31
N ALA A 362 6.43 14.03 26.95
CA ALA A 362 5.50 13.08 26.34
C ALA A 362 4.15 13.73 25.99
N ILE A 363 3.61 14.58 26.88
CA ILE A 363 2.40 15.39 26.59
C ILE A 363 2.63 16.29 25.37
N ASN A 364 3.73 17.03 25.35
CA ASN A 364 4.04 17.91 24.21
C ASN A 364 4.28 17.12 22.91
N ALA A 365 4.84 15.91 23.00
CA ALA A 365 5.05 15.04 21.84
C ALA A 365 3.71 14.61 21.24
N GLY A 366 2.77 14.13 22.06
CA GLY A 366 1.43 13.77 21.57
C GLY A 366 0.67 14.96 20.97
N ASP A 367 0.69 16.11 21.64
CA ASP A 367 0.06 17.35 21.14
C ASP A 367 0.65 17.79 19.77
N ALA A 368 1.98 17.74 19.66
CA ALA A 368 2.68 18.08 18.42
C ALA A 368 2.39 17.08 17.29
N MET A 369 2.35 15.78 17.59
CA MET A 369 2.01 14.75 16.62
C MET A 369 0.61 14.96 16.04
N LEU A 370 -0.39 15.24 16.89
CA LEU A 370 -1.74 15.55 16.44
C LEU A 370 -1.75 16.76 15.50
N ALA A 371 -1.06 17.85 15.86
CA ALA A 371 -0.98 19.03 15.02
C ALA A 371 -0.28 18.77 13.67
N ILE A 372 0.84 18.05 13.69
CA ILE A 372 1.63 17.70 12.49
C ILE A 372 0.81 16.82 11.54
N ALA A 373 0.02 15.87 12.07
CA ALA A 373 -0.84 15.03 11.24
C ALA A 373 -1.78 15.87 10.37
N PHE A 374 -2.47 16.86 10.95
CA PHE A 374 -3.35 17.76 10.19
C PHE A 374 -2.60 18.73 9.28
N GLU A 375 -1.46 19.28 9.74
CA GLU A 375 -0.62 20.16 8.92
C GLU A 375 -0.19 19.47 7.61
N ARG A 376 0.34 18.25 7.73
CA ARG A 376 0.88 17.49 6.59
C ARG A 376 -0.20 17.02 5.65
N LEU A 377 -1.33 16.61 6.20
CA LEU A 377 -2.49 16.20 5.45
C LEU A 377 -3.01 17.30 4.50
N VAL A 378 -3.06 18.55 4.96
CA VAL A 378 -3.50 19.70 4.13
C VAL A 378 -2.49 20.05 3.03
N LEU A 379 -1.22 19.67 3.20
CA LEU A 379 -0.13 19.91 2.26
C LEU A 379 0.11 18.74 1.29
N ALA A 380 -0.68 17.67 1.38
CA ALA A 380 -0.54 16.49 0.52
C ALA A 380 -0.80 16.85 -0.94
N LYS A 381 0.19 16.63 -1.80
CA LYS A 381 0.16 17.05 -3.22
C LYS A 381 -0.87 16.28 -4.05
N GLY A 382 -1.13 15.03 -3.69
CA GLY A 382 -2.06 14.17 -4.42
C GLY A 382 -3.53 14.42 -4.11
N LEU A 383 -3.88 15.42 -3.30
CA LEU A 383 -5.26 15.71 -2.93
C LEU A 383 -5.79 16.97 -3.60
N ASP A 384 -6.98 16.87 -4.19
CA ASP A 384 -7.69 18.04 -4.71
C ASP A 384 -8.17 18.93 -3.56
N ASN A 385 -8.05 20.25 -3.72
CA ASN A 385 -8.51 21.24 -2.74
C ASN A 385 -9.98 21.05 -2.31
N LYS A 386 -10.83 20.49 -3.19
CA LYS A 386 -12.25 20.23 -2.91
C LYS A 386 -12.46 19.15 -1.84
N ASP A 387 -11.52 18.22 -1.73
CA ASP A 387 -11.63 17.04 -0.85
C ASP A 387 -11.01 17.28 0.52
N VAL A 388 -10.06 18.22 0.62
CA VAL A 388 -9.31 18.53 1.84
C VAL A 388 -10.23 18.82 3.02
N ALA A 389 -11.25 19.66 2.85
CA ALA A 389 -12.14 20.05 3.95
C ALA A 389 -12.95 18.87 4.51
N ALA A 390 -13.50 18.03 3.63
CA ALA A 390 -14.28 16.85 4.02
C ALA A 390 -13.40 15.82 4.72
N MET A 391 -12.20 15.58 4.18
CA MET A 391 -11.22 14.67 4.77
C MET A 391 -10.76 15.16 6.16
N VAL A 392 -10.35 16.42 6.31
CA VAL A 392 -9.96 17.00 7.61
C VAL A 392 -11.09 16.87 8.63
N ASN A 393 -12.33 17.18 8.22
CA ASN A 393 -13.48 17.01 9.10
C ASN A 393 -13.67 15.55 9.53
N ARG A 394 -13.47 14.60 8.62
CA ARG A 394 -13.60 13.17 8.91
C ARG A 394 -12.51 12.67 9.86
N LEU A 395 -11.25 13.03 9.65
CA LEU A 395 -10.18 12.68 10.60
C LEU A 395 -10.41 13.33 11.96
N ALA A 396 -10.84 14.58 12.02
CA ALA A 396 -11.15 15.25 13.28
C ALA A 396 -12.32 14.57 14.03
N TRP A 397 -13.34 14.11 13.29
CA TRP A 397 -14.41 13.29 13.86
C TRP A 397 -13.87 11.99 14.45
N MET A 398 -12.97 11.30 13.73
CA MET A 398 -12.35 10.07 14.19
C MET A 398 -11.52 10.29 15.45
N VAL A 399 -10.67 11.32 15.51
CA VAL A 399 -9.89 11.67 16.70
C VAL A 399 -10.81 11.89 17.90
N ARG A 400 -11.89 12.66 17.73
CA ARG A 400 -12.88 12.88 18.80
C ARG A 400 -13.50 11.57 19.28
N ARG A 401 -13.92 10.69 18.37
CA ARG A 401 -14.49 9.38 18.72
C ARG A 401 -13.50 8.48 19.46
N VAL A 402 -12.22 8.51 19.08
CA VAL A 402 -11.15 7.80 19.80
C VAL A 402 -10.98 8.33 21.21
N SER A 403 -10.96 9.65 21.40
CA SER A 403 -10.92 10.24 22.74
C SER A 403 -12.16 9.92 23.58
N GLU A 404 -13.35 9.90 22.98
CA GLU A 404 -14.59 9.48 23.66
C GLU A 404 -14.52 8.01 24.10
N GLY A 405 -14.06 7.11 23.22
CA GLY A 405 -13.86 5.70 23.55
C GLY A 405 -12.83 5.48 24.65
N GLN A 406 -11.70 6.20 24.59
CA GLN A 406 -10.68 6.14 25.65
C GLN A 406 -11.23 6.62 27.00
N GLN A 407 -12.01 7.70 27.01
CA GLN A 407 -12.62 8.20 28.24
C GLN A 407 -13.62 7.20 28.84
N LEU A 408 -14.40 6.51 27.99
CA LEU A 408 -15.29 5.44 28.45
C LEU A 408 -14.51 4.27 29.05
N ASP A 409 -13.40 3.86 28.45
CA ASP A 409 -12.55 2.77 28.97
C ASP A 409 -12.06 3.09 30.39
N ILE A 410 -11.54 4.30 30.61
CA ILE A 410 -11.11 4.79 31.93
C ILE A 410 -12.29 4.79 32.93
N GLU A 411 -13.46 5.29 32.53
CA GLU A 411 -14.63 5.35 33.42
C GLU A 411 -15.18 3.97 33.79
N PHE A 412 -14.97 2.95 32.95
CA PHE A 412 -15.50 1.61 33.16
C PHE A 412 -14.78 0.83 34.26
N GLU A 413 -13.53 1.16 34.54
CA GLU A 413 -12.76 0.54 35.62
C GLU A 413 -13.44 0.74 36.99
N ASP A 414 -13.94 1.96 37.24
CA ASP A 414 -14.62 2.32 38.49
C ASP A 414 -16.14 2.09 38.47
N ARG A 415 -16.73 1.85 37.30
CA ARG A 415 -18.19 1.72 37.15
C ARG A 415 -18.68 0.36 37.64
N ILE A 416 -19.68 0.37 38.54
CA ILE A 416 -20.26 -0.84 39.14
C ILE A 416 -20.91 -1.76 38.10
N ALA A 417 -21.59 -1.17 37.12
CA ALA A 417 -22.30 -1.90 36.08
C ALA A 417 -22.05 -1.24 34.72
N VAL A 418 -21.48 -2.03 33.81
CA VAL A 418 -21.25 -1.71 32.40
C VAL A 418 -22.10 -2.68 31.59
N SER A 419 -22.96 -2.14 30.71
CA SER A 419 -23.77 -2.97 29.81
C SER A 419 -22.97 -3.40 28.58
N GLU A 420 -23.48 -4.39 27.86
CA GLU A 420 -22.91 -4.78 26.57
C GLU A 420 -22.94 -3.61 25.56
N GLU A 421 -23.98 -2.78 25.59
CA GLU A 421 -24.09 -1.59 24.73
C GLU A 421 -22.99 -0.56 25.06
N ASP A 422 -22.77 -0.28 26.36
CA ASP A 422 -21.68 0.59 26.82
C ASP A 422 -20.32 0.07 26.32
N TYR A 423 -20.08 -1.25 26.40
CA TYR A 423 -18.84 -1.87 25.91
C TYR A 423 -18.66 -1.71 24.40
N PHE A 424 -19.71 -1.98 23.61
CA PHE A 424 -19.63 -1.82 22.15
C PHE A 424 -19.41 -0.36 21.75
N GLU A 425 -20.01 0.60 22.45
CA GLU A 425 -19.75 2.03 22.21
C GLU A 425 -18.27 2.38 22.49
N MET A 426 -17.71 1.85 23.57
CA MET A 426 -16.31 2.05 23.94
C MET A 426 -15.36 1.47 22.88
N ILE A 427 -15.49 0.19 22.52
CA ILE A 427 -14.56 -0.44 21.55
C ILE A 427 -14.74 0.10 20.13
N GLU A 428 -15.95 0.54 19.79
CA GLU A 428 -16.20 1.25 18.55
C GLU A 428 -15.36 2.53 18.52
N GLY A 429 -15.50 3.38 19.55
CA GLY A 429 -14.79 4.65 19.66
C GLY A 429 -13.29 4.48 19.76
N LYS A 430 -12.79 3.63 20.67
CA LYS A 430 -11.36 3.46 20.96
C LYS A 430 -10.59 2.85 19.78
N THR A 431 -11.21 1.89 19.07
CA THR A 431 -10.50 1.08 18.07
C THR A 431 -11.16 1.08 16.70
N ALA A 432 -12.47 0.80 16.61
CA ALA A 432 -13.08 0.46 15.33
C ALA A 432 -13.28 1.65 14.39
N VAL A 433 -13.57 2.85 14.91
CA VAL A 433 -13.73 4.07 14.10
C VAL A 433 -12.46 4.42 13.30
N MET A 434 -11.29 3.99 13.76
CA MET A 434 -10.04 4.24 13.04
C MET A 434 -9.96 3.36 11.77
N PHE A 435 -10.31 2.08 11.87
CA PHE A 435 -10.41 1.17 10.71
C PHE A 435 -11.51 1.61 9.76
N LEU A 436 -12.69 1.96 10.29
CA LEU A 436 -13.79 2.56 9.53
C LEU A 436 -13.29 3.77 8.74
N THR A 437 -12.61 4.70 9.40
CA THR A 437 -12.13 5.94 8.78
C THR A 437 -11.08 5.68 7.71
N CYS A 438 -10.14 4.75 7.93
CA CYS A 438 -9.19 4.33 6.90
C CYS A 438 -9.92 3.81 5.65
N ALA A 439 -10.93 2.96 5.83
CA ALA A 439 -11.65 2.33 4.73
C ALA A 439 -12.57 3.32 3.99
N GLU A 440 -13.27 4.18 4.71
CA GLU A 440 -14.13 5.21 4.12
C GLU A 440 -13.30 6.25 3.35
N ILE A 441 -12.20 6.73 3.91
CA ILE A 441 -11.35 7.70 3.22
C ILE A 441 -10.67 7.05 2.01
N GLY A 442 -10.15 5.84 2.17
CA GLY A 442 -9.51 5.10 1.07
C GLY A 442 -10.43 4.94 -0.14
N SER A 443 -11.68 4.52 0.11
CA SER A 443 -12.69 4.34 -0.95
C SER A 443 -13.20 5.67 -1.53
N ARG A 444 -13.37 6.70 -0.69
CA ARG A 444 -13.80 8.01 -1.17
C ARG A 444 -12.76 8.68 -2.07
N MET A 445 -11.50 8.63 -1.67
CA MET A 445 -10.40 9.25 -2.44
C MET A 445 -10.06 8.45 -3.70
N SER A 446 -10.45 7.18 -3.78
CA SER A 446 -10.30 6.38 -5.00
C SER A 446 -11.38 6.61 -6.05
N GLY A 447 -12.33 7.52 -5.80
CA GLY A 447 -13.43 7.82 -6.70
C GLY A 447 -14.56 6.79 -6.70
N ALA A 448 -14.64 5.93 -5.68
CA ALA A 448 -15.73 4.97 -5.56
C ALA A 448 -17.10 5.64 -5.36
N ASP A 449 -18.17 4.95 -5.74
CA ASP A 449 -19.54 5.43 -5.51
C ASP A 449 -19.95 5.34 -4.02
N ASP A 450 -21.04 6.03 -3.66
CA ASP A 450 -21.53 6.10 -2.28
C ASP A 450 -21.88 4.71 -1.70
N GLU A 451 -22.33 3.76 -2.52
CA GLU A 451 -22.66 2.40 -2.05
C GLU A 451 -21.40 1.64 -1.66
N THR A 452 -20.35 1.74 -2.47
CA THR A 452 -19.06 1.12 -2.25
C THR A 452 -18.33 1.77 -1.08
N ILE A 453 -18.41 3.10 -0.95
CA ILE A 453 -17.89 3.83 0.22
C ILE A 453 -18.57 3.33 1.50
N GLN A 454 -19.91 3.21 1.50
CA GLN A 454 -20.63 2.70 2.67
C GLN A 454 -20.28 1.24 2.96
N CYS A 455 -20.14 0.40 1.92
CA CYS A 455 -19.73 -0.99 2.06
C CYS A 455 -18.33 -1.11 2.69
N MET A 456 -17.39 -0.24 2.29
CA MET A 456 -16.04 -0.20 2.88
C MET A 456 -16.03 0.36 4.30
N ALA A 457 -16.89 1.34 4.60
CA ALA A 457 -17.07 1.81 5.98
C ALA A 457 -17.61 0.69 6.89
N ASP A 458 -18.64 -0.04 6.43
CA ASP A 458 -19.22 -1.18 7.16
C ASP A 458 -18.18 -2.30 7.37
N TRP A 459 -17.38 -2.59 6.35
CA TRP A 459 -16.26 -3.51 6.43
C TRP A 459 -15.22 -3.06 7.47
N GLY A 460 -14.76 -1.81 7.39
CA GLY A 460 -13.76 -1.26 8.31
C GLY A 460 -14.24 -1.26 9.77
N LEU A 461 -15.51 -0.92 10.00
CA LEU A 461 -16.14 -1.02 11.31
C LEU A 461 -16.17 -2.47 11.83
N ALA A 462 -16.63 -3.42 11.00
CA ALA A 462 -16.71 -4.82 11.37
C ALA A 462 -15.32 -5.43 11.68
N VAL A 463 -14.31 -5.13 10.85
CA VAL A 463 -12.92 -5.53 11.10
C VAL A 463 -12.41 -4.93 12.41
N GLY A 464 -12.65 -3.65 12.65
CA GLY A 464 -12.20 -2.98 13.87
C GLY A 464 -12.82 -3.54 15.15
N LEU A 465 -14.12 -3.84 15.13
CA LEU A 465 -14.83 -4.47 16.25
C LEU A 465 -14.34 -5.91 16.48
N CYS A 466 -14.20 -6.69 15.41
CA CYS A 466 -13.62 -8.02 15.48
C CYS A 466 -12.20 -7.97 16.05
N PHE A 467 -11.39 -6.99 15.65
CA PHE A 467 -10.01 -6.84 16.10
C PHE A 467 -9.93 -6.65 17.62
N GLN A 468 -10.76 -5.78 18.19
CA GLN A 468 -10.76 -5.54 19.63
C GLN A 468 -11.30 -6.74 20.43
N LEU A 469 -12.41 -7.35 19.98
CA LEU A 469 -12.96 -8.55 20.62
C LEU A 469 -11.94 -9.70 20.65
N MET A 470 -11.16 -9.85 19.58
CA MET A 470 -10.13 -10.87 19.48
C MET A 470 -8.92 -10.55 20.36
N ASP A 471 -8.50 -9.29 20.47
CA ASP A 471 -7.43 -8.91 21.39
C ASP A 471 -7.84 -9.18 22.86
N ASP A 472 -9.08 -8.90 23.24
CA ASP A 472 -9.62 -9.27 24.57
C ASP A 472 -9.60 -10.79 24.78
N LEU A 473 -10.00 -11.59 23.78
CA LEU A 473 -9.95 -13.06 23.84
C LEU A 473 -8.52 -13.60 23.97
N ILE A 474 -7.57 -13.00 23.26
CA ILE A 474 -6.15 -13.40 23.27
C ILE A 474 -5.54 -13.24 24.65
N ASP A 475 -5.90 -12.20 25.42
CA ASP A 475 -5.44 -11.98 26.81
C ASP A 475 -5.84 -13.13 27.75
N VAL A 476 -6.98 -13.79 27.48
CA VAL A 476 -7.55 -14.88 28.29
C VAL A 476 -7.09 -16.27 27.82
N LEU A 477 -6.88 -16.46 26.51
CA LEU A 477 -6.65 -17.77 25.91
C LEU A 477 -5.18 -18.14 25.71
N SER A 478 -4.29 -17.17 25.58
CA SER A 478 -2.89 -17.44 25.21
C SER A 478 -2.05 -17.77 26.44
N ASP A 479 -1.02 -18.60 26.26
CA ASP A 479 -0.02 -18.78 27.31
C ASP A 479 0.83 -17.50 27.49
N SER A 480 1.35 -17.30 28.71
CA SER A 480 2.16 -16.12 29.07
C SER A 480 3.42 -15.97 28.21
N ASP A 481 3.95 -17.10 27.70
CA ASP A 481 5.15 -17.13 26.87
C ASP A 481 4.88 -16.57 25.46
N THR A 482 3.66 -16.72 24.92
CA THR A 482 3.27 -16.19 23.60
C THR A 482 2.79 -14.73 23.66
N LEU A 483 2.22 -14.29 24.79
CA LEU A 483 1.70 -12.92 24.99
C LEU A 483 2.78 -11.88 25.29
N GLY A 484 3.91 -12.29 25.90
CA GLY A 484 4.91 -11.36 26.43
C GLY A 484 4.46 -10.60 27.69
N LYS A 485 3.22 -10.83 28.15
CA LYS A 485 2.65 -10.40 29.44
C LYS A 485 1.92 -11.59 30.09
N PRO A 486 1.72 -11.61 31.42
CA PRO A 486 0.93 -12.65 32.07
C PRO A 486 -0.50 -12.68 31.52
N ALA A 487 -1.01 -13.86 31.18
CA ALA A 487 -2.40 -14.02 30.76
C ALA A 487 -3.37 -13.58 31.87
N GLY A 488 -4.49 -12.96 31.51
CA GLY A 488 -5.48 -12.45 32.47
C GLY A 488 -5.06 -11.16 33.18
N SER A 489 -4.10 -10.43 32.63
CA SER A 489 -3.71 -9.10 33.13
C SER A 489 -4.89 -8.13 33.14
N ASP A 490 -5.72 -8.14 32.09
CA ASP A 490 -6.87 -7.25 31.97
C ASP A 490 -7.93 -7.56 33.04
N LEU A 491 -8.08 -8.84 33.39
CA LEU A 491 -8.95 -9.28 34.48
C LEU A 491 -8.47 -8.77 35.84
N ALA A 492 -7.17 -8.89 36.12
CA ALA A 492 -6.58 -8.39 37.37
C ALA A 492 -6.75 -6.87 37.51
N GLN A 493 -6.54 -6.11 36.43
CA GLN A 493 -6.73 -4.66 36.41
C GLN A 493 -8.21 -4.23 36.47
N GLY A 494 -9.16 -5.16 36.35
CA GLY A 494 -10.57 -4.85 36.47
C GLY A 494 -11.23 -4.40 35.17
N LYS A 495 -10.56 -4.57 34.03
CA LYS A 495 -11.10 -4.18 32.72
C LYS A 495 -12.43 -4.87 32.44
N ARG A 496 -13.41 -4.09 32.00
CA ARG A 496 -14.78 -4.55 31.74
C ARG A 496 -14.92 -5.12 30.34
N THR A 497 -14.15 -6.17 30.04
CA THR A 497 -14.24 -6.87 28.74
C THR A 497 -15.62 -7.51 28.55
N LEU A 498 -15.99 -7.84 27.31
CA LEU A 498 -17.28 -8.49 27.02
C LEU A 498 -17.49 -9.79 27.82
N MET A 499 -16.42 -10.55 28.04
CA MET A 499 -16.44 -11.79 28.83
C MET A 499 -16.80 -11.50 30.30
N VAL A 500 -16.20 -10.46 30.89
CA VAL A 500 -16.49 -10.04 32.27
C VAL A 500 -17.93 -9.53 32.38
N ILE A 501 -18.38 -8.70 31.43
CA ILE A 501 -19.76 -8.17 31.41
C ILE A 501 -20.78 -9.30 31.31
N HIS A 502 -20.57 -10.24 30.39
CA HIS A 502 -21.43 -11.41 30.25
C HIS A 502 -21.46 -12.25 31.53
N ALA A 503 -20.30 -12.56 32.11
CA ALA A 503 -20.19 -13.33 33.35
C ALA A 503 -20.91 -12.64 34.53
N LEU A 504 -20.76 -11.32 34.68
CA LEU A 504 -21.40 -10.54 35.75
C LEU A 504 -22.92 -10.44 35.60
N SER A 505 -23.46 -10.70 34.41
CA SER A 505 -24.90 -10.74 34.15
C SER A 505 -25.57 -12.08 34.51
N GLN A 506 -24.77 -13.11 34.79
CA GLN A 506 -25.25 -14.45 35.15
C GLN A 506 -25.76 -14.51 36.60
N ASP A 507 -26.56 -15.54 36.89
CA ASP A 507 -27.02 -15.84 38.25
C ASP A 507 -25.84 -16.13 39.21
N ASP A 508 -26.05 -15.85 40.50
CA ASP A 508 -25.06 -16.11 41.54
C ASP A 508 -24.61 -17.59 41.54
N SER A 509 -23.30 -17.79 41.40
CA SER A 509 -22.65 -19.10 41.34
C SER A 509 -21.26 -19.04 41.97
N GLN A 510 -20.66 -20.20 42.24
CA GLN A 510 -19.28 -20.25 42.73
C GLN A 510 -18.31 -19.64 41.70
N GLY A 511 -18.50 -19.91 40.41
CA GLY A 511 -17.68 -19.31 39.35
C GLY A 511 -17.78 -17.78 39.34
N LEU A 512 -18.98 -17.22 39.52
CA LEU A 512 -19.15 -15.78 39.63
C LEU A 512 -18.45 -15.20 40.88
N ALA A 513 -18.48 -15.93 41.99
CA ALA A 513 -17.76 -15.54 43.21
C ALA A 513 -16.23 -15.57 43.01
N ASP A 514 -15.71 -16.59 42.33
CA ASP A 514 -14.29 -16.74 42.01
C ASP A 514 -13.81 -15.62 41.07
N LEU A 515 -14.61 -15.28 40.05
CA LEU A 515 -14.34 -14.14 39.16
C LEU A 515 -14.29 -12.81 39.93
N LYS A 516 -15.32 -12.53 40.76
CA LYS A 516 -15.39 -11.31 41.58
C LYS A 516 -14.24 -11.23 42.59
N ALA A 517 -13.65 -12.36 42.99
CA ALA A 517 -12.55 -12.39 43.92
C ALA A 517 -11.22 -11.94 43.30
N VAL A 518 -11.07 -11.91 41.97
CA VAL A 518 -9.86 -11.44 41.29
C VAL A 518 -10.03 -10.13 40.53
N LEU A 519 -11.25 -9.83 40.05
CA LEU A 519 -11.54 -8.64 39.25
C LEU A 519 -11.16 -7.35 40.00
N GLY A 520 -10.24 -6.57 39.42
CA GLY A 520 -9.83 -5.26 39.96
C GLY A 520 -8.89 -5.32 41.16
N LYS A 521 -8.22 -6.46 41.40
CA LYS A 521 -7.18 -6.57 42.44
C LYS A 521 -5.84 -5.92 42.06
N GLY A 522 -5.62 -5.60 40.79
CA GLY A 522 -4.35 -5.11 40.25
C GLY A 522 -3.18 -6.01 40.66
N ASP A 523 -2.06 -5.40 41.04
CA ASP A 523 -0.83 -6.08 41.46
C ASP A 523 -0.96 -6.99 42.69
N SER A 524 -2.10 -6.93 43.41
CA SER A 524 -2.36 -7.81 44.56
C SER A 524 -2.92 -9.17 44.18
N ALA A 525 -3.32 -9.37 42.91
CA ALA A 525 -3.81 -10.65 42.42
C ALA A 525 -2.68 -11.69 42.34
N THR A 526 -2.89 -12.86 42.93
CA THR A 526 -1.94 -13.98 42.74
C THR A 526 -2.25 -14.72 41.43
N GLN A 527 -1.24 -15.38 40.83
CA GLN A 527 -1.47 -16.17 39.60
C GLN A 527 -2.55 -17.24 39.79
N GLU A 528 -2.62 -17.88 40.98
CA GLU A 528 -3.67 -18.86 41.29
C GLU A 528 -5.09 -18.24 41.27
N GLU A 529 -5.22 -16.99 41.74
CA GLU A 529 -6.50 -16.27 41.71
C GLU A 529 -6.88 -15.86 40.28
N ILE A 530 -5.90 -15.47 39.46
CA ILE A 530 -6.10 -15.17 38.04
C ILE A 530 -6.55 -16.44 37.32
N ASP A 531 -5.87 -17.56 37.50
CA ASP A 531 -6.20 -18.84 36.87
C ASP A 531 -7.62 -19.31 37.25
N LEU A 532 -8.03 -19.12 38.50
CA LEU A 532 -9.39 -19.40 38.96
C LEU A 532 -10.43 -18.48 38.29
N GLY A 533 -10.13 -17.20 38.14
CA GLY A 533 -10.98 -16.24 37.44
C GLY A 533 -11.13 -16.56 35.95
N LEU A 534 -10.02 -16.91 35.27
CA LEU A 534 -10.04 -17.33 33.85
C LEU A 534 -10.86 -18.61 33.68
N LYS A 535 -10.68 -19.58 34.57
CA LYS A 535 -11.50 -20.79 34.59
C LYS A 535 -12.98 -20.47 34.81
N ALA A 536 -13.31 -19.53 35.70
CA ALA A 536 -14.68 -19.10 35.91
C ALA A 536 -15.31 -18.47 34.65
N LEU A 537 -14.55 -17.66 33.89
CA LEU A 537 -15.02 -17.13 32.60
C LEU A 537 -15.35 -18.25 31.60
N ALA A 538 -14.54 -19.31 31.57
CA ALA A 538 -14.78 -20.49 30.74
C ALA A 538 -16.02 -21.28 31.20
N ASP A 539 -16.10 -21.60 32.51
CA ASP A 539 -17.20 -22.39 33.08
C ASP A 539 -18.56 -21.66 32.98
N LEU A 540 -18.56 -20.33 32.97
CA LEU A 540 -19.74 -19.49 32.73
C LEU A 540 -20.09 -19.31 31.24
N GLY A 541 -19.34 -19.93 30.32
CA GLY A 541 -19.55 -19.81 28.87
C GLY A 541 -19.25 -18.42 28.31
N SER A 542 -18.54 -17.57 29.07
CA SER A 542 -18.33 -16.17 28.69
C SER A 542 -17.25 -16.00 27.62
N ILE A 543 -16.26 -16.90 27.61
CA ILE A 543 -15.25 -16.97 26.54
C ILE A 543 -15.91 -17.33 25.21
N ASP A 544 -16.76 -18.36 25.21
CA ASP A 544 -17.46 -18.80 23.99
C ASP A 544 -18.41 -17.71 23.48
N TYR A 545 -19.12 -17.02 24.39
CA TYR A 545 -19.96 -15.89 24.03
C TYR A 545 -19.18 -14.77 23.31
N ALA A 546 -18.03 -14.37 23.85
CA ALA A 546 -17.19 -13.36 23.21
C ALA A 546 -16.62 -13.84 21.86
N ARG A 547 -16.26 -15.12 21.75
CA ARG A 547 -15.82 -15.74 20.48
C ARG A 547 -16.92 -15.69 19.42
N GLU A 548 -18.14 -16.09 19.76
CA GLU A 548 -19.29 -16.03 18.84
C GLU A 548 -19.55 -14.60 18.35
N ARG A 549 -19.40 -13.59 19.22
CA ARG A 549 -19.51 -12.17 18.81
C ARG A 549 -18.37 -11.75 17.89
N ALA A 550 -17.13 -12.17 18.14
CA ALA A 550 -16.01 -11.88 17.25
C ALA A 550 -16.22 -12.52 15.86
N GLU A 551 -16.61 -13.79 15.81
CA GLU A 551 -16.91 -14.54 14.59
C GLU A 551 -18.06 -13.91 13.79
N MET A 552 -19.08 -13.36 14.47
CA MET A 552 -20.16 -12.61 13.82
C MET A 552 -19.63 -11.38 13.05
N TYR A 553 -18.74 -10.59 13.65
CA TYR A 553 -18.16 -9.42 12.99
C TYR A 553 -17.16 -9.80 11.89
N HIS A 554 -16.39 -10.88 12.09
CA HIS A 554 -15.55 -11.48 11.04
C HIS A 554 -16.39 -11.87 9.80
N SER A 555 -17.50 -12.60 10.01
CA SER A 555 -18.42 -12.99 8.95
C SER A 555 -19.07 -11.77 8.26
N LYS A 556 -19.44 -10.74 9.05
CA LYS A 556 -19.96 -9.48 8.51
C LYS A 556 -18.94 -8.77 7.61
N ALA A 557 -17.67 -8.74 8.02
CA ALA A 557 -16.60 -8.15 7.22
C ALA A 557 -16.42 -8.90 5.89
N HIS A 558 -16.39 -10.24 5.89
CA HIS A 558 -16.34 -11.01 4.64
C HIS A 558 -17.54 -10.76 3.74
N SER A 559 -18.75 -10.69 4.32
CA SER A 559 -19.98 -10.40 3.57
C SER A 559 -19.94 -9.04 2.87
N CYS A 560 -19.21 -8.06 3.43
CA CYS A 560 -18.99 -6.77 2.77
C CYS A 560 -18.05 -6.94 1.56
N LEU A 561 -16.95 -7.68 1.71
CA LEU A 561 -16.01 -7.94 0.61
C LEU A 561 -16.62 -8.80 -0.51
N ASP A 562 -17.60 -9.65 -0.21
CA ASP A 562 -18.32 -10.46 -1.20
C ASP A 562 -19.21 -9.63 -2.12
N ARG A 563 -19.51 -8.37 -1.75
CA ARG A 563 -20.30 -7.44 -2.59
C ARG A 563 -19.45 -6.69 -3.62
N LEU A 564 -18.12 -6.76 -3.51
CA LEU A 564 -17.20 -6.04 -4.37
C LEU A 564 -16.76 -6.90 -5.56
N PRO A 565 -16.42 -6.29 -6.71
CA PRO A 565 -15.80 -7.00 -7.82
C PRO A 565 -14.53 -7.73 -7.37
N VAL A 566 -14.32 -8.94 -7.87
CA VAL A 566 -13.09 -9.69 -7.62
C VAL A 566 -11.96 -9.02 -8.39
N ASN A 567 -10.90 -8.64 -7.68
CA ASN A 567 -9.70 -8.05 -8.26
C ASN A 567 -8.47 -8.40 -7.39
N PRO A 568 -7.23 -8.12 -7.86
CA PRO A 568 -6.00 -8.46 -7.14
C PRO A 568 -5.96 -7.94 -5.70
N ALA A 569 -6.50 -6.77 -5.40
CA ALA A 569 -6.36 -6.16 -4.08
C ALA A 569 -7.31 -6.72 -3.02
N ILE A 570 -8.43 -7.34 -3.41
CA ILE A 570 -9.40 -7.94 -2.47
C ILE A 570 -8.76 -9.04 -1.60
N LYS A 571 -7.79 -9.79 -2.15
CA LYS A 571 -7.10 -10.86 -1.42
C LYS A 571 -6.44 -10.36 -0.13
N ALA A 572 -5.72 -9.24 -0.19
CA ALA A 572 -5.06 -8.66 0.97
C ALA A 572 -6.08 -8.22 2.04
N LEU A 573 -7.24 -7.68 1.65
CA LEU A 573 -8.30 -7.27 2.58
C LEU A 573 -8.97 -8.47 3.26
N ARG A 574 -9.14 -9.59 2.54
CA ARG A 574 -9.63 -10.85 3.12
C ARG A 574 -8.63 -11.42 4.12
N GLU A 575 -7.35 -11.46 3.76
CA GLU A 575 -6.31 -11.91 4.68
C GLU A 575 -6.17 -11.02 5.92
N LEU A 576 -6.39 -9.70 5.78
CA LEU A 576 -6.48 -8.78 6.91
C LEU A 576 -7.67 -9.08 7.81
N THR A 577 -8.82 -9.41 7.21
CA THR A 577 -10.03 -9.81 7.95
C THR A 577 -9.77 -11.09 8.75
N ASP A 578 -9.09 -12.06 8.17
CA ASP A 578 -8.71 -13.33 8.83
C ASP A 578 -7.60 -13.20 9.87
N TYR A 579 -6.85 -12.09 9.84
CA TYR A 579 -5.57 -11.97 10.51
C TYR A 579 -5.63 -12.29 12.00
N GLN A 580 -6.66 -11.77 12.69
CA GLN A 580 -6.79 -11.92 14.14
C GLN A 580 -7.27 -13.32 14.53
N LEU A 581 -8.15 -13.95 13.75
CA LEU A 581 -8.64 -15.31 14.03
C LEU A 581 -7.51 -16.34 13.95
N LYS A 582 -6.57 -16.16 13.01
CA LYS A 582 -5.40 -17.03 12.86
C LYS A 582 -4.42 -16.98 14.05
N ARG A 583 -4.57 -16.04 14.98
CA ARG A 583 -3.70 -15.95 16.19
C ARG A 583 -4.18 -16.83 17.34
N ILE A 584 -5.44 -17.27 17.31
CA ILE A 584 -6.02 -18.16 18.34
C ILE A 584 -6.06 -19.63 17.86
N SER A 585 -5.95 -19.85 16.54
CA SER A 585 -6.09 -21.16 15.88
C SER A 585 -4.86 -22.06 15.94
#